data_AF-A0A3P7M8S9-F1
#
_entry.id   AF-A0A3P7M8S9-F1
#
_cell.length_a   1.000
_cell.length_b   1.000
_cell.length_c   1.000
_cell.angle_alpha   90.00
_cell.angle_beta   90.00
_cell.angle_gamma   90.00
#
_symmetry.space_group_name_H-M   'P 1'
#
loop_
_entity.id
_entity.type
_entity.pdbx_description
1 polymer ?
#
loop_
_entity_poly.entity_id
_entity_poly.type
_entity_poly.pdbx_seq_one_letter_code
_entity_poly.pdbx_strand_id
1 'polypeptide(L)'
;MQVSQKWVAFEACVTVNWEEIRDHVIHFRVLGESRLFTLDGNFRNTNIIDLVKFHLESGSPIADEVKLLRPIPKQRWELTKDKLTMGEELGHGEFGEVYAGKLKEGLNREIDVAIKKVSLVKLHPDR
;
A
#
# COMPACT_ATOMS: atom_id res chain seq x y z
N MET A 1 17.43 23.72 -17.90
CA MET A 1 16.70 23.83 -16.62
C MET A 1 16.10 22.46 -16.33
N GLN A 2 16.72 21.67 -15.47
CA GLN A 2 16.35 20.28 -15.23
C GLN A 2 15.40 20.28 -14.02
N VAL A 3 14.13 19.99 -14.23
CA VAL A 3 13.14 19.88 -13.16
C VAL A 3 13.50 18.64 -12.34
N SER A 4 14.04 18.86 -11.15
CA SER A 4 14.22 17.81 -10.15
C SER A 4 12.84 17.28 -9.76
N GLN A 5 12.49 16.10 -10.26
CA GLN A 5 11.40 15.33 -9.70
C GLN A 5 11.81 14.93 -8.27
N LYS A 6 11.24 15.62 -7.28
CA LYS A 6 11.29 15.14 -5.89
C LYS A 6 10.46 13.86 -5.83
N TRP A 7 11.13 12.73 -5.69
CA TRP A 7 10.49 11.49 -5.31
C TRP A 7 9.88 11.69 -3.92
N VAL A 8 8.55 11.70 -3.82
CA VAL A 8 7.90 11.50 -2.53
C VAL A 8 8.19 10.06 -2.15
N ALA A 9 9.08 9.86 -1.16
CA ALA A 9 9.31 8.55 -0.61
C ALA A 9 7.99 8.10 0.05
N PHE A 10 7.35 7.08 -0.52
CA PHE A 10 6.24 6.41 0.16
C PHE A 10 6.84 5.58 1.29
N GLU A 11 6.70 6.08 2.51
CA GLU A 11 7.04 5.33 3.71
C GLU A 11 5.86 4.42 4.05
N ALA A 12 6.16 3.18 4.43
CA ALA A 12 5.12 2.27 4.92
C ALA A 12 4.56 2.83 6.24
N CYS A 13 3.25 2.77 6.43
CA CYS A 13 2.59 3.20 7.66
C CYS A 13 1.55 2.18 8.12
N VAL A 14 1.16 2.29 9.38
CA VAL A 14 -0.03 1.66 9.93
C VAL A 14 -1.06 2.74 10.20
N THR A 15 -2.17 2.72 9.46
CA THR A 15 -3.31 3.61 9.70
C THR A 15 -4.22 3.01 10.77
N VAL A 16 -4.52 3.79 11.79
CA VAL A 16 -5.38 3.36 12.91
C VAL A 16 -6.51 4.36 13.13
N ASN A 17 -7.64 3.87 13.64
CA ASN A 17 -8.73 4.71 14.11
C ASN A 17 -8.65 4.81 15.64
N TRP A 18 -8.19 5.96 16.14
CA TRP A 18 -8.07 6.27 17.55
C TRP A 18 -8.47 7.74 17.78
N GLU A 19 -9.72 7.96 18.20
CA GLU A 19 -10.43 9.26 18.17
C GLU A 19 -10.64 9.80 16.74
N GLU A 20 -9.58 9.83 15.95
CA GLU A 20 -9.57 10.09 14.52
C GLU A 20 -8.67 9.10 13.77
N ILE A 21 -8.80 9.07 12.44
CA ILE A 21 -7.99 8.20 11.59
C ILE A 21 -6.62 8.87 11.39
N ARG A 22 -5.55 8.19 11.79
CA ARG A 22 -4.17 8.69 11.65
C ARG A 22 -3.23 7.63 11.11
N ASP A 23 -2.24 8.09 10.37
CA ASP A 23 -1.12 7.27 9.88
C ASP A 23 0.03 7.29 10.89
N HIS A 24 0.51 6.11 11.26
CA HIS A 24 1.73 5.93 12.05
C HIS A 24 2.83 5.38 11.15
N VAL A 25 3.85 6.19 10.89
CA VAL A 25 4.96 5.83 10.00
C VAL A 25 5.78 4.69 10.59
N ILE A 26 6.14 3.72 9.76
CA ILE A 26 7.10 2.68 10.11
C ILE A 26 8.50 3.22 9.86
N HIS A 27 9.19 3.56 10.93
CA HIS A 27 10.57 4.02 10.86
C HIS A 27 11.50 2.85 10.60
N PHE A 28 12.62 3.11 9.92
CA PHE A 28 13.67 2.10 9.74
C PHE A 28 15.06 2.68 9.96
N ARG A 29 15.98 1.81 10.36
CA ARG A 29 17.43 2.07 10.35
C ARG A 29 18.11 1.02 9.49
N VAL A 30 19.13 1.45 8.75
CA VAL A 30 20.01 0.54 8.01
C VAL A 30 21.16 0.10 8.92
N LEU A 31 21.42 -1.20 9.00
CA LEU A 31 22.54 -1.78 9.74
C LEU A 31 23.23 -2.80 8.83
N GLY A 32 24.34 -2.40 8.21
CA GLY A 32 24.96 -3.17 7.13
C GLY A 32 23.99 -3.33 5.95
N GLU A 33 23.76 -4.56 5.51
CA GLU A 33 22.82 -4.88 4.43
C GLU A 33 21.37 -5.06 4.91
N SER A 34 21.12 -5.02 6.22
CA SER A 34 19.80 -5.24 6.81
C SER A 34 19.08 -3.94 7.13
N ARG A 35 17.74 -3.95 7.05
CA ARG A 35 16.87 -2.89 7.55
C ARG A 35 16.16 -3.37 8.81
N LEU A 36 16.20 -2.56 9.87
CA LEU A 36 15.44 -2.77 11.10
C LEU A 36 14.31 -1.77 11.17
N PHE A 37 13.07 -2.27 11.22
CA PHE A 37 11.83 -1.51 11.28
C PHE A 37 11.33 -1.37 12.71
N THR A 38 10.66 -0.26 13.02
CA THR A 38 10.03 -0.01 14.32
C THR A 38 8.83 0.94 14.17
N LEU A 39 7.85 0.79 15.06
CA LEU A 39 6.72 1.71 15.21
C LEU A 39 6.88 2.59 16.45
N ASP A 40 7.38 2.00 17.54
CA ASP A 40 7.47 2.61 18.89
C ASP A 40 8.88 3.12 19.25
N GLY A 41 9.88 2.91 18.38
CA GLY A 41 11.29 3.21 18.63
C GLY A 41 12.05 2.17 19.46
N ASN A 42 11.33 1.24 20.11
CA ASN A 42 11.86 0.28 21.06
C ASN A 42 11.95 -1.12 20.45
N PHE A 43 10.80 -1.71 20.08
CA PHE A 43 10.78 -3.01 19.43
C PHE A 43 11.18 -2.88 17.97
N ARG A 44 12.09 -3.76 17.54
CA ARG A 44 12.70 -3.70 16.21
C ARG A 44 12.66 -5.08 15.54
N ASN A 45 12.32 -5.10 14.27
CA ASN A 45 12.28 -6.34 13.48
C ASN A 45 12.75 -6.10 12.05
N THR A 46 13.30 -7.11 11.37
CA THR A 46 13.66 -7.04 9.95
C THR A 46 12.47 -7.27 9.02
N ASN A 47 11.35 -7.76 9.55
CA ASN A 47 10.10 -7.98 8.84
C ASN A 47 8.99 -7.09 9.41
N ILE A 48 8.40 -6.24 8.56
CA ILE A 48 7.31 -5.34 8.94
C ILE A 48 6.08 -6.11 9.44
N ILE A 49 5.79 -7.29 8.88
CA ILE A 49 4.63 -8.08 9.29
C ILE A 49 4.81 -8.59 10.73
N ASP A 50 6.02 -9.04 11.08
CA ASP A 50 6.29 -9.54 12.42
C ASP A 50 6.38 -8.41 13.45
N LEU A 51 6.83 -7.21 13.04
CA LEU A 51 6.69 -5.98 13.82
C LEU A 51 5.22 -5.69 14.17
N VAL A 52 4.33 -5.67 13.17
CA VAL A 52 2.90 -5.39 13.38
C VAL A 52 2.24 -6.48 14.24
N LYS A 53 2.55 -7.76 14.00
CA LYS A 53 2.04 -8.88 14.80
C LYS A 53 2.43 -8.76 16.26
N PHE A 54 3.69 -8.42 16.56
CA PHE A 54 4.14 -8.23 17.93
C PHE A 54 3.27 -7.21 18.68
N HIS A 55 3.03 -6.02 18.10
CA HIS A 55 2.21 -4.98 18.73
C HIS A 55 0.74 -5.40 18.88
N LEU A 56 0.20 -6.15 17.90
CA LEU A 56 -1.16 -6.68 17.96
C LEU A 56 -1.33 -7.74 19.06
N GLU A 57 -0.39 -8.68 19.18
CA GLU A 57 -0.48 -9.81 20.12
C GLU A 57 -0.12 -9.43 21.55
N SER A 58 0.89 -8.57 21.73
CA SER A 58 1.34 -8.12 23.05
C SER A 58 0.50 -6.98 23.64
N GLY A 59 -0.26 -6.27 22.79
CA GLY A 59 -0.94 -5.02 23.17
C GLY A 59 0.02 -3.88 23.50
N SER A 60 1.30 -3.98 23.08
CA SER A 60 2.28 -2.92 23.25
C SER A 60 1.89 -1.72 22.37
N PRO A 61 1.82 -0.49 22.91
CA PRO A 61 1.48 0.69 22.13
C PRO A 61 2.43 0.90 20.95
N ILE A 62 1.91 1.43 19.85
CA ILE A 62 2.69 1.80 18.66
C ILE A 62 3.13 3.28 18.70
N ALA A 63 2.39 4.11 19.44
CA ALA A 63 2.69 5.51 19.73
C ALA A 63 1.84 5.95 20.92
N ASP A 64 2.41 6.63 21.91
CA ASP A 64 1.72 7.04 23.15
C ASP A 64 0.88 5.89 23.74
N GLU A 65 -0.45 6.03 23.77
CA GLU A 65 -1.40 5.00 24.26
C GLU A 65 -2.08 4.19 23.14
N VAL A 66 -1.75 4.46 21.88
CA VAL A 66 -2.38 3.85 20.70
C VAL A 66 -1.97 2.39 20.58
N LYS A 67 -2.96 1.48 20.60
CA LYS A 67 -2.76 0.02 20.51
C LYS A 67 -3.45 -0.58 19.30
N LEU A 68 -2.82 -1.61 18.73
CA LEU A 68 -3.43 -2.40 17.66
C LEU A 68 -4.42 -3.40 18.27
N LEU A 69 -5.68 -3.36 17.81
CA LEU A 69 -6.73 -4.23 18.34
C LEU A 69 -7.28 -5.19 17.28
N ARG A 70 -7.58 -4.69 16.08
CA ARG A 70 -8.24 -5.48 15.04
C ARG A 70 -7.71 -5.11 13.65
N PRO A 71 -7.06 -6.05 12.94
CA PRO A 71 -6.65 -5.80 11.57
C PRO A 71 -7.86 -5.72 10.63
N ILE A 72 -7.77 -4.87 9.60
CA ILE A 72 -8.76 -4.80 8.53
C ILE A 72 -8.24 -5.64 7.36
N PRO A 73 -8.83 -6.80 7.08
CA PRO A 73 -8.35 -7.66 6.00
C PRO A 73 -8.67 -7.08 4.63
N LYS A 74 -7.85 -7.43 3.64
CA LYS A 74 -8.15 -7.15 2.23
C LYS A 74 -9.47 -7.78 1.82
N GLN A 75 -10.24 -7.04 1.07
CA GLN A 75 -11.55 -7.44 0.58
C GLN A 75 -11.41 -8.24 -0.71
N ARG A 76 -12.42 -9.07 -1.04
CA ARG A 76 -12.34 -9.99 -2.19
C ARG A 76 -12.21 -9.28 -3.54
N TRP A 77 -12.67 -8.04 -3.64
CA TRP A 77 -12.56 -7.21 -4.83
C TRP A 77 -11.19 -6.55 -5.02
N GLU A 78 -10.32 -6.60 -4.01
CA GLU A 78 -8.95 -6.11 -4.14
C GLU A 78 -8.09 -7.12 -4.91
N LEU A 79 -7.75 -6.76 -6.14
CA LEU A 79 -6.95 -7.61 -7.03
C LEU A 79 -5.46 -7.32 -6.86
N THR A 80 -4.65 -8.36 -6.95
CA THR A 80 -3.19 -8.23 -7.06
C THR A 80 -2.80 -8.12 -8.53
N LYS A 81 -1.70 -7.40 -8.82
CA LYS A 81 -1.29 -7.10 -10.21
C LYS A 81 -0.99 -8.36 -11.03
N ASP A 82 -0.52 -9.42 -10.40
CA ASP A 82 -0.22 -10.72 -11.03
C ASP A 82 -1.46 -11.46 -11.55
N LYS A 83 -2.66 -11.08 -11.10
CA LYS A 83 -3.93 -11.60 -11.64
C LYS A 83 -4.36 -10.92 -12.94
N LEU A 84 -3.71 -9.83 -13.34
CA LEU A 84 -4.11 -9.03 -14.49
C LEU A 84 -3.04 -9.08 -15.58
N THR A 85 -3.50 -9.29 -16.81
CA THR A 85 -2.70 -9.10 -18.03
C THR A 85 -3.25 -7.90 -18.77
N MET A 86 -2.40 -6.90 -19.04
CA MET A 86 -2.76 -5.72 -19.84
C MET A 86 -2.72 -6.07 -21.33
N GLY A 87 -3.72 -5.61 -22.09
CA GLY A 87 -3.81 -5.71 -23.54
C GLY A 87 -3.69 -4.34 -24.22
N GLU A 88 -4.33 -4.21 -25.39
CA GLU A 88 -4.36 -2.97 -26.17
C GLU A 88 -5.20 -1.88 -25.52
N GLU A 89 -4.92 -0.62 -25.86
CA GLU A 89 -5.75 0.51 -25.44
C GLU A 89 -7.09 0.47 -26.16
N LEU A 90 -8.18 0.59 -25.40
CA LEU A 90 -9.55 0.69 -25.91
C LEU A 90 -10.01 2.14 -26.08
N GLY A 91 -9.41 3.07 -25.33
CA GLY A 91 -9.65 4.50 -25.45
C GLY A 91 -9.33 5.28 -24.18
N HIS A 92 -9.83 6.51 -24.11
CA HIS A 92 -9.58 7.43 -23.00
C HIS A 92 -10.88 7.92 -22.37
N GLY A 93 -10.94 7.92 -21.05
CA GLY A 93 -12.03 8.54 -20.29
C GLY A 93 -11.55 9.74 -19.48
N GLU A 94 -12.49 10.36 -18.75
CA GLU A 94 -12.22 11.54 -17.91
C GLU A 94 -11.00 11.37 -16.99
N PHE A 95 -10.85 10.17 -16.42
CA PHE A 95 -9.84 9.86 -15.40
C PHE A 95 -8.55 9.24 -15.96
N GLY A 96 -8.48 8.94 -17.26
CA GLY A 96 -7.32 8.29 -17.87
C GLY A 96 -7.68 7.22 -18.90
N GLU A 97 -6.67 6.46 -19.30
CA GLU A 97 -6.73 5.46 -20.36
C GLU A 97 -7.48 4.20 -19.90
N VAL A 98 -8.15 3.55 -20.84
CA VAL A 98 -8.85 2.28 -20.67
C VAL A 98 -8.19 1.27 -21.60
N TYR A 99 -7.80 0.12 -21.05
CA TYR A 99 -7.18 -0.97 -21.78
C TYR A 99 -8.08 -2.21 -21.78
N ALA A 100 -7.99 -3.02 -22.82
CA ALA A 100 -8.40 -4.40 -22.75
C ALA A 100 -7.45 -5.14 -21.81
N GLY A 101 -7.92 -6.23 -21.22
CA GLY A 101 -7.08 -7.07 -20.39
C GLY A 101 -7.74 -8.38 -20.07
N LYS A 102 -7.00 -9.19 -19.33
CA LYS A 102 -7.46 -10.48 -18.87
C LYS A 102 -7.26 -10.63 -17.38
N LEU A 103 -8.28 -11.13 -16.69
CA LEU A 103 -8.27 -11.44 -15.26
C LEU A 103 -8.19 -12.95 -15.06
N LYS A 104 -7.16 -13.40 -14.34
CA LYS A 104 -7.06 -14.77 -13.85
C LYS A 104 -7.95 -14.95 -12.60
N GLU A 105 -9.04 -15.70 -12.75
CA GLU A 105 -9.95 -16.03 -11.66
C GLU A 105 -9.79 -17.50 -11.28
N GLY A 106 -8.89 -17.79 -10.33
CA GLY A 106 -8.54 -19.17 -9.98
C GLY A 106 -7.54 -19.78 -10.95
N LEU A 107 -7.42 -21.10 -10.95
CA LEU A 107 -6.32 -21.80 -11.64
C LEU A 107 -6.48 -21.82 -13.17
N ASN A 108 -7.69 -22.01 -13.69
CA ASN A 108 -7.94 -22.30 -15.11
C ASN A 108 -9.02 -21.42 -15.74
N ARG A 109 -9.38 -20.30 -15.12
CA ARG A 109 -10.37 -19.37 -15.69
C ARG A 109 -9.73 -18.01 -15.93
N GLU A 110 -9.89 -17.55 -17.15
CA GLU A 110 -9.46 -16.24 -17.60
C GLU A 110 -10.68 -15.50 -18.14
N ILE A 111 -10.84 -14.25 -17.73
CA ILE A 111 -12.00 -13.42 -18.06
C ILE A 111 -11.49 -12.17 -18.77
N ASP A 112 -12.05 -11.86 -19.94
CA ASP A 112 -11.78 -10.60 -20.62
C ASP A 112 -12.39 -9.43 -19.83
N VAL A 113 -11.57 -8.40 -19.58
CA VAL A 113 -11.92 -7.26 -18.72
C VAL A 113 -11.46 -5.96 -19.36
N ALA A 114 -12.08 -4.85 -18.93
CA ALA A 114 -11.54 -3.52 -19.15
C ALA A 114 -10.75 -3.07 -17.92
N ILE A 115 -9.54 -2.55 -18.14
CA ILE A 115 -8.65 -2.03 -17.09
C ILE A 115 -8.55 -0.52 -17.25
N LYS A 116 -9.14 0.20 -16.31
CA LYS A 116 -9.06 1.66 -16.25
C LYS A 116 -7.83 2.09 -15.47
N LYS A 117 -6.87 2.71 -16.15
CA LYS A 117 -5.70 3.31 -15.52
C LYS A 117 -6.03 4.76 -15.17
N VAL A 118 -5.80 5.15 -13.93
CA VAL A 118 -6.11 6.49 -13.47
C VAL A 118 -4.85 7.34 -13.49
N SER A 119 -4.90 8.49 -14.16
CA SER A 119 -3.81 9.47 -14.16
C SER A 119 -3.84 10.32 -12.90
N LEU A 120 -2.79 10.24 -12.09
CA LEU A 120 -2.67 10.96 -10.81
C LEU A 120 -2.72 12.49 -10.99
N VAL A 121 -2.20 13.00 -12.12
CA VAL A 121 -2.25 14.43 -12.48
C VAL A 121 -3.68 14.93 -12.59
N LYS A 122 -4.63 14.07 -13.01
CA LYS A 122 -6.04 14.43 -13.15
C LYS A 122 -6.85 14.27 -11.86
N LEU A 123 -6.38 13.44 -10.92
CA LEU A 123 -7.05 13.26 -9.62
C LEU A 123 -6.71 14.38 -8.63
N HIS A 124 -5.50 14.93 -8.71
CA HIS A 124 -5.04 16.04 -7.88
C HIS A 124 -4.24 17.03 -8.75
N PRO A 125 -4.91 17.96 -9.46
CA PRO A 125 -4.23 18.89 -10.37
C PRO A 125 -3.25 19.85 -9.67
N ASP A 126 -3.34 19.97 -8.34
CA ASP A 126 -2.52 20.90 -7.52
C ASP A 126 -1.40 20.19 -6.72
N ARG A 127 -1.06 18.93 -7.02
CA ARG A 127 0.09 18.22 -6.42
C ARG A 127 1.20 17.93 -7.44
#